data_AF-A0A420RSY3-F1
#
_entry.id   AF-A0A420RSY3-F1
#
_cell.length_a   1.000
_cell.length_b   1.000
_cell.length_c   1.000
_cell.angle_alpha   90.00
_cell.angle_beta   90.00
_cell.angle_gamma   90.00
#
_symmetry.space_group_name_H-M   'P 1'
#
loop_
_entity.id
_entity.type
_entity.pdbx_description
1 polymer ?
#
loop_
_entity_poly.entity_id
_entity_poly.type
_entity_poly.pdbx_seq_one_letter_code
_entity_poly.pdbx_strand_id
1 'polypeptide(L)'
;MLLALAGCATQGKPPPSISLDEPVQAQPLPEPPAPVEVVAMPQVLPMPAQMKPVPDAKPAAEPADETVRVSRANAEARIAPTREGYVNAIQVWPFTDGALYQVYAAVGRVTVIALQPGEELVTV
;
A
#
# COMPACT_ATOMS: atom_id res chain seq x y z
N MET A 1 -48.36 -38.55 -59.26
CA MET A 1 -47.94 -37.92 -57.99
C MET A 1 -46.64 -37.20 -58.28
N LEU A 2 -46.72 -35.87 -58.43
CA LEU A 2 -45.61 -35.02 -58.87
C LEU A 2 -44.85 -34.51 -57.63
N LEU A 3 -43.58 -34.89 -57.48
CA LEU A 3 -42.70 -34.36 -56.43
C LEU A 3 -41.95 -33.15 -57.00
N ALA A 4 -42.26 -31.95 -56.49
CA ALA A 4 -41.54 -30.73 -56.81
C ALA A 4 -40.38 -30.55 -55.81
N LEU A 5 -39.14 -30.50 -56.29
CA LEU A 5 -37.98 -30.11 -55.49
C LEU A 5 -37.90 -28.57 -55.45
N ALA A 6 -38.17 -27.98 -54.29
CA ALA A 6 -37.91 -26.56 -54.04
C ALA A 6 -36.44 -26.39 -53.58
N GLY A 7 -35.61 -25.81 -54.43
CA GLY A 7 -34.25 -25.38 -54.08
C GLY A 7 -34.25 -24.00 -53.43
N CYS A 8 -33.54 -23.83 -52.32
CA CYS A 8 -33.41 -22.55 -51.63
C CYS A 8 -32.68 -21.52 -52.51
N ALA A 9 -33.31 -20.37 -52.75
CA ALA A 9 -32.68 -19.23 -53.40
C ALA A 9 -31.57 -18.67 -52.49
N THR A 10 -30.31 -18.95 -52.83
CA THR A 10 -29.17 -18.28 -52.23
C THR A 10 -29.17 -16.84 -52.75
N GLN A 11 -29.01 -15.85 -51.87
CA GLN A 11 -28.94 -14.46 -52.32
C GLN A 11 -27.77 -14.32 -53.29
N GLY A 12 -28.03 -13.87 -54.52
CA GLY A 12 -27.09 -13.77 -55.65
C GLY A 12 -25.93 -12.80 -55.46
N LYS A 13 -25.46 -12.61 -54.23
CA LYS A 13 -24.22 -11.93 -53.94
C LYS A 13 -23.09 -12.95 -54.07
N PRO A 14 -22.18 -12.79 -55.04
CA PRO A 14 -21.06 -13.71 -55.18
C PRO A 14 -20.27 -13.74 -53.86
N PRO A 15 -19.80 -14.92 -53.43
CA PRO A 15 -19.02 -15.03 -52.20
C PRO A 15 -17.78 -14.14 -52.32
N PRO A 16 -17.38 -13.47 -51.22
CA PRO A 16 -16.20 -12.63 -51.24
C PRO A 16 -14.98 -13.45 -51.66
N SER A 17 -14.15 -12.90 -52.54
CA SER A 17 -12.89 -13.52 -52.93
C SER A 17 -11.91 -13.42 -51.76
N ILE A 18 -11.71 -14.55 -51.07
CA ILE A 18 -10.68 -14.71 -50.04
C ILE A 18 -9.46 -15.38 -50.68
N SER A 19 -8.31 -14.71 -50.62
CA SER A 19 -7.03 -15.27 -51.07
C SER A 19 -6.62 -16.38 -50.10
N LEU A 20 -6.43 -17.60 -50.60
CA LEU A 20 -6.05 -18.77 -49.79
C LEU A 20 -4.53 -19.00 -49.72
N ASP A 21 -3.77 -18.30 -50.57
CA ASP A 21 -2.32 -18.49 -50.73
C ASP A 21 -1.50 -17.48 -49.91
N GLU A 22 -2.14 -16.44 -49.38
CA GLU A 22 -1.49 -15.40 -48.57
C GLU A 22 -1.91 -15.50 -47.10
N PRO A 23 -0.99 -15.85 -46.18
CA PRO A 23 -1.31 -15.92 -44.76
C PRO A 23 -1.46 -14.51 -44.17
N VAL A 24 -2.69 -14.13 -43.82
CA VAL A 24 -2.97 -12.90 -43.06
C VAL A 24 -2.74 -13.16 -41.57
N GLN A 25 -1.85 -12.39 -40.95
CA GLN A 25 -1.59 -12.48 -39.51
C GLN A 25 -2.83 -12.05 -38.72
N ALA A 26 -3.36 -12.96 -37.90
CA ALA A 26 -4.48 -12.66 -37.03
C ALA A 26 -4.03 -11.68 -35.94
N GLN A 27 -4.74 -10.57 -35.80
CA GLN A 27 -4.53 -9.66 -34.68
C GLN A 27 -5.38 -10.15 -33.50
N PRO A 28 -4.79 -10.39 -32.32
CA PRO A 28 -5.56 -10.77 -31.16
C PRO A 28 -6.47 -9.61 -30.77
N LEU A 29 -7.77 -9.84 -30.83
CA LEU A 29 -8.75 -8.93 -30.27
C LEU A 29 -8.60 -8.93 -28.75
N PRO A 30 -8.66 -7.76 -28.09
CA PRO A 30 -8.63 -7.70 -26.64
C PRO A 30 -9.81 -8.50 -26.08
N GLU A 31 -9.51 -9.36 -25.11
CA GLU A 31 -10.54 -10.14 -24.43
C GLU A 31 -11.53 -9.19 -23.73
N PRO A 32 -12.84 -9.46 -23.81
CA PRO A 32 -13.83 -8.67 -23.10
C PRO A 32 -13.57 -8.77 -21.58
N PRO A 33 -13.69 -7.66 -20.83
CA PRO A 33 -13.41 -7.66 -19.40
C PRO A 33 -14.36 -8.61 -18.68
N ALA A 34 -13.81 -9.39 -17.75
CA ALA A 34 -14.60 -10.30 -16.92
C ALA A 34 -15.67 -9.53 -16.12
N PRO A 35 -16.88 -10.08 -15.95
CA PRO A 35 -17.92 -9.45 -15.15
C PRO A 35 -17.44 -9.28 -13.71
N VAL A 36 -17.41 -8.05 -13.23
CA VAL A 36 -17.05 -7.72 -11.85
C VAL A 36 -18.29 -7.89 -10.98
N GLU A 37 -18.28 -8.93 -10.15
CA GLU A 37 -19.30 -9.10 -9.12
C GLU A 37 -18.89 -8.31 -7.87
N VAL A 38 -19.66 -7.27 -7.56
CA VAL A 38 -19.41 -6.44 -6.38
C VAL A 38 -19.89 -7.18 -5.14
N VAL A 39 -18.99 -7.93 -4.50
CA VAL A 39 -19.25 -8.54 -3.20
C VAL A 39 -19.24 -7.44 -2.15
N ALA A 40 -20.39 -7.22 -1.51
CA ALA A 40 -20.49 -6.26 -0.42
C ALA A 40 -19.58 -6.68 0.75
N MET A 41 -18.78 -5.74 1.27
CA MET A 41 -18.00 -5.97 2.48
C MET A 41 -18.96 -6.23 3.65
N PRO A 42 -18.75 -7.29 4.46
CA PRO A 42 -19.58 -7.54 5.62
C PRO A 42 -19.51 -6.36 6.59
N GLN A 43 -20.65 -5.71 6.84
CA GLN A 43 -20.74 -4.66 7.84
C GLN A 43 -20.80 -5.29 9.23
N VAL A 44 -19.82 -4.98 10.07
CA VAL A 44 -19.78 -5.47 11.45
C VAL A 44 -20.91 -4.81 12.23
N LEU A 45 -21.91 -5.59 12.63
CA LEU A 45 -22.97 -5.10 13.52
C LEU A 45 -22.41 -4.98 14.93
N PRO A 46 -22.49 -3.81 15.59
CA PRO A 46 -22.06 -3.69 16.98
C PRO A 46 -22.99 -4.54 17.84
N MET A 47 -22.44 -5.59 18.44
CA MET A 47 -23.21 -6.41 19.38
C MET A 47 -23.48 -5.59 20.65
N PRO A 48 -24.66 -5.74 21.28
CA PRO A 48 -24.93 -5.09 22.56
C PRO A 48 -23.84 -5.43 23.58
N ALA A 49 -23.38 -4.42 24.34
CA ALA A 49 -22.37 -4.55 25.40
C ALA A 49 -20.93 -4.93 24.96
N GLN A 50 -20.52 -4.65 23.72
CA GLN A 50 -19.11 -4.81 23.29
C GLN A 50 -18.12 -3.90 24.03
N MET A 51 -18.53 -2.68 24.38
CA MET A 51 -17.65 -1.72 25.06
C MET A 51 -17.77 -1.88 26.57
N LYS A 52 -16.67 -2.31 27.22
CA LYS A 52 -16.54 -2.24 28.68
C LYS A 52 -16.30 -0.78 29.08
N PRO A 53 -16.94 -0.30 30.15
CA PRO A 53 -16.62 1.02 30.69
C PRO A 53 -15.14 1.04 31.09
N VAL A 54 -14.41 2.01 30.54
CA VAL A 54 -13.06 2.30 30.99
C VAL A 54 -13.18 2.89 32.40
N PRO A 55 -12.45 2.38 33.40
CA PRO A 55 -12.45 2.99 34.71
C PRO A 55 -12.02 4.46 34.59
N ASP A 56 -12.78 5.37 35.18
CA ASP A 56 -12.38 6.78 35.33
C ASP A 56 -11.20 6.87 36.30
N ALA A 57 -10.03 6.49 35.82
CA ALA A 57 -8.77 6.71 36.51
C ALA A 57 -8.33 8.13 36.20
N LYS A 58 -8.35 9.00 37.21
CA LYS A 58 -7.73 10.32 37.09
C LYS A 58 -6.25 10.13 36.73
N PRO A 59 -5.71 10.83 35.72
CA PRO A 59 -4.30 10.75 35.39
C PRO A 59 -3.45 11.01 36.64
N ALA A 60 -2.36 10.26 36.80
CA ALA A 60 -1.42 10.50 37.87
C ALA A 60 -0.89 11.95 37.76
N ALA A 61 -0.74 12.62 38.90
CA ALA A 61 -0.20 13.97 38.93
C ALA A 61 1.24 13.97 38.37
N GLU A 62 1.56 14.95 37.53
CA GLU A 62 2.92 15.11 37.04
C GLU A 62 3.87 15.49 38.18
N PRO A 63 5.15 15.07 38.12
CA PRO A 63 6.17 15.51 39.06
C PRO A 63 6.28 17.04 39.10
N ALA A 64 6.39 17.65 40.28
CA ALA A 64 6.55 19.11 40.39
C ALA A 64 7.92 19.60 39.86
N ASP A 65 8.93 18.73 39.85
CA ASP A 65 10.26 19.03 39.33
C ASP A 65 10.27 18.98 37.79
N GLU A 66 10.54 20.12 37.18
CA GLU A 66 10.64 20.29 35.72
C GLU A 66 11.73 19.40 35.11
N THR A 67 12.84 19.19 35.80
CA THR A 67 13.95 18.36 35.30
C THR A 67 13.50 16.91 35.15
N VAL A 68 12.71 16.41 36.10
CA VAL A 68 12.16 15.05 36.06
C VAL A 68 11.13 14.92 34.94
N ARG A 69 10.29 15.94 34.73
CA ARG A 69 9.31 15.96 33.64
C ARG A 69 9.96 15.95 32.27
N VAL A 70 10.94 16.83 32.05
CA VAL A 70 11.67 16.93 30.77
C VAL A 70 12.48 15.67 30.50
N SER A 71 13.17 15.13 31.49
CA SER A 71 13.94 13.88 31.31
C SER A 71 13.04 12.68 31.00
N ARG A 72 11.86 12.58 31.61
CA ARG A 72 10.85 11.57 31.26
C ARG A 72 10.37 11.75 29.82
N ALA A 73 9.97 12.95 29.43
CA ALA A 73 9.50 13.23 28.07
C ALA A 73 10.58 12.89 27.02
N ASN A 74 11.82 13.27 27.27
CA ASN A 74 12.95 12.94 26.40
C ASN A 74 13.23 11.44 26.33
N ALA A 75 13.03 10.70 27.42
CA ALA A 75 13.19 9.25 27.43
C ALA A 75 12.08 8.55 26.62
N GLU A 76 10.85 9.04 26.72
CA GLU A 76 9.70 8.52 25.97
C GLU A 76 9.80 8.84 24.47
N ALA A 77 10.31 10.02 24.11
CA ALA A 77 10.52 10.43 22.72
C ALA A 77 11.76 9.82 22.05
N ARG A 78 12.68 9.21 22.83
CA ARG A 78 13.95 8.69 22.32
C ARG A 78 13.76 7.41 21.52
N ILE A 79 14.30 7.42 20.32
CA ILE A 79 14.37 6.25 19.45
C ILE A 79 15.85 5.84 19.30
N ALA A 80 16.21 4.72 19.93
CA ALA A 80 17.56 4.16 19.91
C ALA A 80 17.67 3.03 18.88
N PRO A 81 18.83 2.87 18.20
CA PRO A 81 18.99 1.86 17.16
C PRO A 81 18.92 0.46 17.75
N THR A 82 18.18 -0.42 17.08
CA THR A 82 18.07 -1.83 17.42
C THR A 82 18.89 -2.66 16.45
N ARG A 83 19.33 -3.84 16.87
CA ARG A 83 20.16 -4.71 16.03
C ARG A 83 19.42 -5.12 14.74
N GLU A 84 18.12 -5.35 14.86
CA GLU A 84 17.23 -5.74 13.77
C GLU A 84 16.95 -4.59 12.80
N GLY A 85 17.20 -3.34 13.20
CA GLY A 85 16.99 -2.15 12.39
C GLY A 85 18.10 -1.88 11.36
N TYR A 86 19.21 -2.62 11.43
CA TYR A 86 20.34 -2.43 10.53
C TYR A 86 20.20 -3.27 9.25
N VAL A 87 20.39 -2.60 8.11
CA VAL A 87 20.72 -3.25 6.85
C VAL A 87 22.18 -2.96 6.57
N ASN A 88 23.06 -3.93 6.83
CA ASN A 88 24.52 -3.75 6.89
C ASN A 88 24.93 -2.71 7.95
N ALA A 89 25.45 -1.56 7.52
CA ALA A 89 25.82 -0.43 8.38
C ALA A 89 24.84 0.75 8.26
N ILE A 90 23.69 0.53 7.62
CA ILE A 90 22.67 1.56 7.38
C ILE A 90 21.52 1.34 8.37
N GLN A 91 21.18 2.40 9.09
CA GLN A 91 20.00 2.44 9.94
C GLN A 91 18.92 3.27 9.23
N VAL A 92 17.76 2.66 8.98
CA VAL A 92 16.59 3.34 8.42
C VAL A 92 15.64 3.69 9.56
N TRP A 93 15.14 4.92 9.55
CA TRP A 93 14.23 5.43 10.57
C TRP A 93 12.92 5.88 9.91
N PRO A 94 11.76 5.38 10.35
CA PRO A 94 10.49 5.99 9.98
C PRO A 94 10.38 7.35 10.68
N PHE A 95 10.08 8.40 9.91
CA PHE A 95 9.88 9.74 10.45
C PHE A 95 8.64 9.78 11.38
N THR A 96 8.78 10.45 12.52
CA THR A 96 7.69 10.71 13.46
C THR A 96 7.94 12.06 14.12
N ASP A 97 6.90 12.88 14.17
CA ASP A 97 6.99 14.21 14.77
C ASP A 97 7.31 14.09 16.28
N GLY A 98 8.17 14.98 16.77
CA GLY A 98 8.64 15.00 18.16
C GLY A 98 9.60 13.87 18.56
N ALA A 99 10.02 12.98 17.65
CA ALA A 99 10.95 11.90 17.96
C ALA A 99 12.41 12.39 18.09
N LEU A 100 13.15 11.81 19.03
CA LEU A 100 14.58 12.04 19.23
C LEU A 100 15.38 10.82 18.74
N TYR A 101 15.91 10.88 17.52
CA TYR A 101 16.70 9.80 16.94
C TYR A 101 18.15 9.82 17.45
N GLN A 102 18.61 8.68 17.96
CA GLN A 102 19.99 8.52 18.41
C GLN A 102 20.85 7.86 17.32
N VAL A 103 21.96 8.50 16.97
CA VAL A 103 22.92 7.99 15.98
C VAL A 103 24.26 7.71 16.67
N TYR A 104 24.80 6.51 16.48
CA TYR A 104 26.14 6.15 16.95
C TYR A 104 27.12 6.17 15.77
N ALA A 105 28.06 7.11 15.81
CA ALA A 105 29.13 7.21 14.83
C ALA A 105 30.42 6.54 15.35
N ALA A 106 31.26 6.09 14.43
CA ALA A 106 32.58 5.55 14.75
C ALA A 106 33.67 6.62 14.56
N VAL A 107 34.59 6.72 15.52
CA VAL A 107 35.72 7.67 15.45
C VAL A 107 36.58 7.39 14.21
N GLY A 108 36.95 8.46 13.49
CA GLY A 108 37.73 8.36 12.25
C GLY A 108 36.98 7.81 11.05
N ARG A 109 35.64 7.66 11.14
CA ARG A 109 34.77 7.21 10.05
C ARG A 109 33.75 8.29 9.73
N VAL A 110 33.51 8.49 8.44
CA VAL A 110 32.44 9.39 7.98
C VAL A 110 31.10 8.67 8.11
N THR A 111 30.14 9.32 8.75
CA THR A 111 28.74 8.88 8.83
C THR A 111 27.89 9.88 8.04
N VAL A 112 27.05 9.38 7.13
CA VAL A 112 26.17 10.22 6.31
C VAL A 112 24.76 10.12 6.86
N ILE A 113 24.10 11.27 7.05
CA ILE A 113 22.68 11.36 7.37
C ILE A 113 21.96 11.73 6.08
N ALA A 114 21.12 10.83 5.57
CA ALA A 114 20.31 11.05 4.38
C ALA A 114 18.87 11.32 4.80
N LEU A 115 18.37 12.51 4.43
CA LEU A 115 17.01 12.95 4.69
C LEU A 115 16.12 12.69 3.46
N GLN A 116 14.81 12.55 3.67
CA GLN A 116 13.85 12.46 2.56
C GLN A 116 13.71 13.81 1.85
N PRO A 117 13.23 13.85 0.59
CA PRO A 117 12.93 15.10 -0.09
C PRO A 117 11.96 15.96 0.72
N GLY A 118 12.37 17.19 1.04
CA GLY A 118 11.58 18.14 1.84
C GLY A 118 11.91 18.16 3.33
N GLU A 119 12.76 17.25 3.81
CA GLU A 119 13.30 17.30 5.17
C GLU A 119 14.61 18.12 5.21
N GLU A 120 14.83 18.84 6.31
CA GLU A 120 16.01 19.68 6.52
C GLU A 120 16.59 19.49 7.92
N LEU A 121 17.91 19.52 8.01
CA LEU A 121 18.62 19.49 9.29
C LEU A 121 18.80 20.92 9.80
N VAL A 122 17.98 21.30 10.79
CA VAL A 122 17.83 22.70 11.21
C VAL A 122 19.06 23.24 11.97
N THR A 123 19.69 22.40 12.82
CA THR A 123 20.81 22.82 13.67
C THR A 123 21.68 21.61 14.07
N VAL A 124 22.98 21.85 14.34
CA VAL A 124 23.99 20.85 14.73
C VAL A 124 24.78 21.35 15.93
#